data_AF-A0A8T7KI19-F1
#
_entry.id   AF-A0A8T7KI19-F1
#
_cell.length_a   1.000
_cell.length_b   1.000
_cell.length_c   1.000
_cell.angle_alpha   90.00
_cell.angle_beta   90.00
_cell.angle_gamma   90.00
#
_symmetry.space_group_name_H-M   'P 1'
#
loop_
_entity.id
_entity.type
_entity.pdbx_description
1 polymer ?
#
loop_
_entity_poly.entity_id
_entity_poly.type
_entity_poly.pdbx_seq_one_letter_code
_entity_poly.pdbx_strand_id
1 'polypeptide(L)'
;MKSHATRKPVPETTWRFPERLVSRGTRLLTQQCWYWGCDVRRPEGNLLLAHGFARMWPPAGVEGSTLYVLEPAPGAQLILWSFGVFFGRAGAGGLFLDRFRFEPLLTDQTTLPPAIWRNEQLPALSRAADPDRARLSALLGDLLRRVVAYEHVADADR
;
A
#
# COMPACT_ATOMS: atom_id res chain seq x y z
N MET A 1 -5.42 -2.92 -33.56
CA MET A 1 -5.86 -4.20 -32.95
C MET A 1 -5.61 -4.12 -31.45
N LYS A 2 -6.64 -3.99 -30.61
CA LYS A 2 -6.49 -3.97 -29.15
C LYS A 2 -6.55 -5.42 -28.64
N SER A 3 -5.38 -5.97 -28.29
CA SER A 3 -5.26 -7.26 -27.61
C SER A 3 -6.04 -7.18 -26.30
N HIS A 4 -7.17 -7.88 -26.24
CA HIS A 4 -7.89 -8.13 -25.00
C HIS A 4 -7.04 -9.12 -24.20
N ALA A 5 -6.35 -8.63 -23.17
CA ALA A 5 -5.74 -9.50 -22.19
C ALA A 5 -6.85 -10.36 -21.56
N THR A 6 -6.92 -11.62 -21.98
CA THR A 6 -7.79 -12.63 -21.41
C THR A 6 -7.41 -12.79 -19.94
N ARG A 7 -8.31 -12.33 -19.07
CA ARG A 7 -8.19 -12.48 -17.62
C ARG A 7 -8.09 -13.97 -17.32
N LYS A 8 -6.91 -14.46 -16.92
CA LYS A 8 -6.72 -15.85 -16.50
C LYS A 8 -7.77 -16.22 -15.44
N PRO A 9 -8.36 -17.42 -15.50
CA PRO A 9 -9.31 -17.87 -14.50
C PRO A 9 -8.65 -17.84 -13.12
N VAL A 10 -9.37 -17.30 -12.14
CA VAL A 10 -8.95 -17.26 -10.74
C VAL A 10 -9.11 -18.68 -10.19
N PRO A 11 -8.05 -19.36 -9.70
CA PRO A 11 -8.17 -20.71 -9.17
C PRO A 11 -9.17 -20.76 -8.00
N GLU A 12 -9.95 -21.84 -7.91
CA GLU A 12 -11.06 -22.05 -6.96
C GLU A 12 -10.62 -21.94 -5.47
N THR A 13 -9.33 -22.07 -5.19
CA THR A 13 -8.70 -21.96 -3.85
C THR A 13 -8.29 -20.54 -3.46
N THR A 14 -8.72 -19.53 -4.21
CA THR A 14 -8.40 -18.13 -3.89
C THR A 14 -9.30 -17.61 -2.80
N TRP A 15 -8.73 -17.35 -1.62
CA TRP A 15 -9.47 -16.78 -0.51
C TRP A 15 -9.86 -15.32 -0.80
N ARG A 16 -11.06 -14.93 -0.35
CA ARG A 16 -11.58 -13.57 -0.49
C ARG A 16 -12.17 -13.07 0.82
N PHE A 17 -12.06 -11.76 1.02
CA PHE A 17 -12.79 -11.10 2.09
C PHE A 17 -14.31 -11.08 1.81
N PRO A 18 -15.14 -11.14 2.86
CA PRO A 18 -16.57 -10.87 2.72
C PRO A 18 -16.80 -9.47 2.14
N GLU A 19 -17.81 -9.34 1.27
CA GLU A 19 -18.11 -8.09 0.55
C GLU A 19 -18.29 -6.88 1.50
N ARG A 20 -18.93 -7.09 2.65
CA ARG A 20 -19.08 -6.03 3.67
C ARG A 20 -17.75 -5.51 4.21
N LEU A 21 -16.77 -6.40 4.36
CA LEU A 21 -15.43 -6.04 4.81
C LEU A 21 -14.70 -5.26 3.71
N VAL A 22 -14.78 -5.72 2.46
CA VAL A 22 -14.22 -5.01 1.30
C VAL A 22 -14.80 -3.60 1.20
N SER A 23 -16.13 -3.46 1.21
CA SER A 23 -16.80 -2.15 1.12
C SER A 23 -16.40 -1.19 2.25
N ARG A 24 -16.39 -1.67 3.51
CA ARG A 24 -15.97 -0.86 4.65
C ARG A 24 -14.49 -0.50 4.56
N GLY A 25 -13.64 -1.45 4.21
CA GLY A 25 -12.20 -1.26 4.07
C GLY A 25 -11.87 -0.24 2.99
N THR A 26 -12.51 -0.32 1.81
CA THR A 26 -12.33 0.66 0.72
C THR A 26 -12.63 2.08 1.20
N ARG A 27 -13.74 2.26 1.94
CA ARG A 27 -14.12 3.57 2.49
C ARG A 27 -13.06 4.09 3.46
N LEU A 28 -12.64 3.26 4.42
CA LEU A 28 -11.65 3.64 5.44
C LEU A 28 -10.28 3.93 4.82
N LEU A 29 -9.80 3.09 3.92
CA LEU A 29 -8.51 3.31 3.25
C LEU A 29 -8.53 4.54 2.34
N THR A 30 -9.65 4.77 1.65
CA THR A 30 -9.82 5.98 0.83
C THR A 30 -9.80 7.25 1.69
N GLN A 31 -10.46 7.22 2.85
CA GLN A 31 -10.44 8.30 3.83
C GLN A 31 -9.02 8.51 4.39
N GLN A 32 -8.33 7.43 4.74
CA GLN A 32 -6.97 7.48 5.24
C GLN A 32 -5.99 8.11 4.23
N CYS A 33 -6.10 7.73 2.95
CA CYS A 33 -5.31 8.35 1.88
C CYS A 33 -5.62 9.85 1.71
N TRP A 34 -6.85 10.27 2.00
CA TRP A 34 -7.23 11.68 1.99
C TRP A 34 -6.57 12.43 3.15
N TYR A 35 -6.58 11.87 4.38
CA TYR A 35 -5.89 12.47 5.53
C TYR A 35 -4.39 12.62 5.30
N TRP A 36 -3.70 11.60 4.77
CA TRP A 36 -2.30 11.75 4.36
C TRP A 36 -2.11 12.84 3.30
N GLY A 37 -3.05 12.99 2.37
CA GLY A 37 -3.02 14.09 1.42
C GLY A 37 -3.13 15.46 2.10
N CYS A 38 -3.94 15.58 3.16
CA CYS A 38 -4.05 16.79 3.97
C CYS A 38 -2.74 17.06 4.72
N ASP A 39 -2.17 16.05 5.37
CA ASP A 39 -0.88 16.10 6.07
C ASP A 39 0.27 16.58 5.17
N VAL A 40 0.25 16.19 3.90
CA VAL A 40 1.21 16.62 2.88
C VAL A 40 1.06 18.09 2.50
N ARG A 41 -0.17 18.62 2.52
CA ARG A 41 -0.51 19.99 2.06
C ARG A 41 -0.58 21.02 3.20
N ARG A 42 -0.27 20.62 4.43
CA ARG A 42 -0.29 21.52 5.59
C ARG A 42 0.64 22.73 5.36
N PRO A 43 0.18 23.96 5.69
CA PRO A 43 1.02 25.16 5.62
C PRO A 43 2.31 25.06 6.46
N GLU A 44 2.24 24.37 7.59
CA GLU A 44 3.34 24.19 8.55
C GLU A 44 4.42 23.22 8.05
N GLY A 45 4.15 22.52 6.95
CA GLY A 45 5.04 21.54 6.35
C GLY A 45 4.44 20.15 6.28
N ASN A 46 5.13 19.27 5.55
CA ASN A 46 4.65 17.92 5.26
C ASN A 46 4.92 16.97 6.44
N LEU A 47 3.87 16.52 7.13
CA LEU A 47 4.02 15.64 8.30
C LEU A 47 4.63 14.28 7.97
N LEU A 48 4.37 13.71 6.77
CA LEU A 48 5.02 12.45 6.39
C LEU A 48 6.55 12.61 6.41
N LEU A 49 7.06 13.73 5.90
CA LEU A 49 8.49 14.03 5.95
C LEU A 49 8.99 14.22 7.39
N ALA A 50 8.22 14.93 8.22
CA ALA A 50 8.55 15.14 9.63
C ALA A 50 8.65 13.81 10.42
N HIS A 51 7.85 12.80 10.03
CA HIS A 51 7.87 11.46 10.61
C HIS A 51 8.76 10.46 9.85
N GLY A 52 9.75 10.96 9.10
CA GLY A 52 10.83 10.14 8.55
C GLY A 52 10.56 9.48 7.21
N PHE A 53 9.45 9.80 6.53
CA PHE A 53 9.27 9.34 5.15
C PHE A 53 10.20 10.10 4.21
N ALA A 54 10.82 9.38 3.28
CA ALA A 54 11.47 9.96 2.10
C ALA A 54 10.44 10.15 0.98
N ARG A 55 10.36 11.36 0.42
CA ARG A 55 9.49 11.67 -0.71
C ARG A 55 10.25 11.56 -2.03
N MET A 56 9.63 10.91 -3.01
CA MET A 56 10.16 10.82 -4.36
C MET A 56 9.10 11.23 -5.39
N TRP A 57 9.55 12.02 -6.35
CA TRP A 57 8.74 12.54 -7.43
C TRP A 57 8.97 11.73 -8.69
N PRO A 58 7.93 11.56 -9.53
CA PRO A 58 8.17 11.07 -10.87
C PRO A 58 9.13 12.04 -11.61
N PRO A 59 10.00 11.52 -12.49
CA PRO A 59 10.85 12.36 -13.33
C PRO A 59 10.04 13.38 -14.14
N ALA A 60 10.67 14.48 -14.54
CA ALA A 60 10.01 15.50 -15.36
C ALA A 60 9.42 14.88 -16.64
N GLY A 61 8.15 15.21 -16.94
CA GLY A 61 7.43 14.67 -18.09
C GLY A 61 6.86 13.26 -17.89
N VAL A 62 7.11 12.60 -16.75
CA VAL A 62 6.50 11.32 -16.39
C VAL A 62 5.28 11.59 -15.51
N GLU A 63 4.08 11.20 -15.97
CA GLU A 63 2.90 11.27 -15.10
C GLU A 63 2.87 10.08 -14.13
N GLY A 64 2.47 10.35 -12.89
CA GLY A 64 2.25 9.33 -11.88
C GLY A 64 2.16 9.95 -10.49
N SER A 65 2.08 9.08 -9.49
CA SER A 65 1.99 9.49 -8.09
C SER A 65 3.37 9.84 -7.54
N THR A 66 3.48 10.95 -6.82
CA THR A 66 4.49 11.10 -5.76
C THR A 66 4.34 9.93 -4.80
N LEU A 67 5.46 9.41 -4.32
CA LEU A 67 5.46 8.32 -3.36
C LEU A 67 6.31 8.65 -2.13
N TYR A 68 5.90 8.10 -0.99
CA TYR A 68 6.53 8.31 0.30
C TYR A 68 6.99 6.97 0.84
N VAL A 69 8.29 6.83 1.10
CA VAL A 69 8.90 5.59 1.60
C VAL A 69 9.35 5.77 3.03
N LEU A 70 9.00 4.82 3.89
CA LEU A 70 9.53 4.70 5.23
C LEU A 70 10.14 3.31 5.39
N GLU A 71 11.30 3.24 6.04
CA GLU A 71 11.92 1.99 6.48
C GLU A 71 11.79 1.89 8.00
N PRO A 72 10.66 1.41 8.52
CA PRO A 72 10.35 1.58 9.94
C PRO A 72 11.10 0.58 10.86
N ALA A 73 11.83 -0.37 10.28
CA ALA A 73 12.74 -1.29 10.96
C ALA A 73 13.66 -1.93 9.91
N PRO A 74 14.83 -2.46 10.30
CA PRO A 74 15.69 -3.22 9.39
C PRO A 74 14.92 -4.34 8.68
N GLY A 75 14.97 -4.34 7.34
CA GLY A 75 14.26 -5.33 6.52
C GLY A 75 12.75 -5.12 6.43
N ALA A 76 12.22 -3.94 6.77
CA ALA A 76 10.83 -3.58 6.53
C ALA A 76 10.73 -2.30 5.69
N GLN A 77 9.73 -2.24 4.81
CA GLN A 77 9.49 -1.09 3.94
C GLN A 77 7.99 -0.80 3.87
N LEU A 78 7.63 0.47 4.05
CA LEU A 78 6.29 0.99 3.87
C LEU A 78 6.34 2.03 2.74
N ILE A 79 5.49 1.87 1.73
CA ILE A 79 5.38 2.83 0.63
C ILE A 79 3.94 3.29 0.50
N LEU A 80 3.75 4.62 0.46
CA LEU A 80 2.46 5.26 0.25
C LEU A 80 2.39 5.89 -1.14
N TRP A 81 1.31 5.62 -1.86
CA TRP A 81 0.93 6.29 -3.10
C TRP A 81 -0.49 6.86 -3.01
N SER A 82 -0.88 7.67 -3.99
CA SER A 82 -2.27 8.10 -4.14
C SER A 82 -3.24 6.96 -4.50
N PHE A 83 -2.72 5.85 -5.05
CA PHE A 83 -3.49 4.68 -5.51
C PHE A 83 -3.46 3.48 -4.55
N GLY A 84 -2.65 3.51 -3.48
CA GLY A 84 -2.56 2.38 -2.56
C GLY A 84 -1.35 2.45 -1.64
N VAL A 85 -1.14 1.36 -0.92
CA VAL A 85 -0.06 1.22 0.05
C VAL A 85 0.62 -0.13 -0.11
N PHE A 86 1.94 -0.16 0.00
CA PHE A 86 2.72 -1.39 0.10
C PHE A 86 3.36 -1.49 1.47
N PHE A 87 3.33 -2.67 2.06
CA PHE A 87 4.13 -3.01 3.24
C PHE A 87 4.82 -4.34 3.05
N GLY A 88 6.14 -4.36 3.23
CA GLY A 88 6.93 -5.58 3.21
C GLY A 88 7.80 -5.72 4.45
N ARG A 89 8.07 -6.99 4.79
CA ARG A 89 8.93 -7.38 5.92
C ARG A 89 9.73 -8.63 5.58
N ALA A 90 10.99 -8.64 6.01
CA ALA A 90 11.90 -9.78 5.82
C ALA A 90 11.28 -11.07 6.38
N GLY A 91 11.42 -12.15 5.63
CA GLY A 91 10.84 -13.46 5.94
C GLY A 91 9.34 -13.62 5.64
N ALA A 92 8.63 -12.54 5.30
CA ALA A 92 7.20 -12.57 4.97
C ALA A 92 6.87 -12.03 3.57
N GLY A 93 7.84 -11.49 2.83
CA GLY A 93 7.61 -10.79 1.56
C GLY A 93 6.83 -9.50 1.76
N GLY A 94 5.88 -9.21 0.88
CA GLY A 94 5.13 -7.96 0.87
C GLY A 94 3.65 -8.09 0.56
N LEU A 95 2.92 -7.05 0.95
CA LEU A 95 1.49 -6.86 0.77
C LEU A 95 1.28 -5.51 0.08
N PHE A 96 0.57 -5.51 -1.04
CA PHE A 96 -0.01 -4.31 -1.62
C PHE A 96 -1.51 -4.26 -1.33
N LEU A 97 -2.00 -3.10 -0.89
CA LEU A 97 -3.41 -2.85 -0.65
C LEU A 97 -3.88 -1.71 -1.55
N ASP A 98 -4.71 -2.06 -2.53
CA ASP A 98 -5.32 -1.13 -3.48
C ASP A 98 -6.34 -0.23 -2.77
N ARG A 99 -6.21 1.09 -2.94
CA ARG A 99 -7.07 2.10 -2.31
C ARG A 99 -8.55 1.93 -2.67
N PHE A 100 -8.85 1.59 -3.92
CA PHE A 100 -10.20 1.61 -4.47
C PHE A 100 -10.89 0.26 -4.37
N ARG A 101 -10.11 -0.82 -4.23
CA ARG A 101 -10.64 -2.19 -4.19
C ARG A 101 -10.56 -2.85 -2.83
N PHE A 102 -9.70 -2.35 -1.93
CA PHE A 102 -9.39 -2.99 -0.64
C PHE A 102 -9.14 -4.49 -0.80
N GLU A 103 -8.43 -4.83 -1.86
CA GLU A 103 -8.06 -6.20 -2.20
C GLU A 103 -6.57 -6.37 -1.88
N PRO A 104 -6.21 -7.02 -0.76
CA PRO A 104 -4.82 -7.30 -0.45
C PRO A 104 -4.24 -8.27 -1.47
N LEU A 105 -3.10 -7.90 -2.04
CA LEU A 105 -2.32 -8.73 -2.93
C LEU A 105 -0.94 -8.96 -2.32
N LEU A 106 -0.43 -10.18 -2.46
CA LEU A 106 0.86 -10.61 -1.95
C LEU A 106 1.93 -10.58 -3.03
N THR A 107 3.17 -10.44 -2.59
CA THR A 107 4.38 -10.65 -3.39
C THR A 107 5.48 -11.21 -2.50
N ASP A 108 6.41 -11.96 -3.06
CA ASP A 108 7.58 -12.45 -2.32
C ASP A 108 8.66 -11.37 -2.15
N GLN A 109 8.49 -10.22 -2.81
CA GLN A 109 9.36 -9.08 -2.61
C GLN A 109 9.08 -8.39 -1.28
N THR A 110 10.09 -8.34 -0.41
CA THR A 110 10.05 -7.57 0.84
C THR A 110 10.20 -6.07 0.62
N THR A 111 10.92 -5.68 -0.43
CA THR A 111 11.14 -4.27 -0.80
C THR A 111 10.83 -4.07 -2.27
N LEU A 112 10.26 -2.93 -2.59
CA LEU A 112 10.04 -2.48 -3.96
C LEU A 112 11.05 -1.38 -4.32
N PRO A 113 11.41 -1.29 -5.62
CA PRO A 113 12.24 -0.20 -6.08
C PRO A 113 11.49 1.14 -5.95
N PRO A 114 12.21 2.23 -5.66
CA PRO A 114 11.63 3.56 -5.44
C PRO A 114 11.05 4.26 -6.70
N ALA A 115 10.91 3.57 -7.83
CA ALA A 115 10.53 4.15 -9.13
C ALA A 115 9.19 3.59 -9.67
N ILE A 116 8.22 3.38 -8.78
CA ILE A 116 6.87 2.92 -9.12
C ILE A 116 5.93 4.11 -9.03
N TRP A 117 5.58 4.70 -10.16
CA TRP A 117 4.74 5.91 -10.25
C TRP A 117 3.27 5.59 -10.54
N ARG A 118 3.01 4.41 -11.11
CA ARG A 118 1.67 3.92 -11.47
C ARG A 118 1.50 2.47 -11.00
N ASN A 119 0.24 2.04 -10.86
CA ASN A 119 -0.05 0.69 -10.37
C ASN A 119 0.43 -0.40 -11.36
N GLU A 120 0.52 -0.11 -12.66
CA GLU A 120 0.94 -1.07 -13.68
C GLU A 120 2.44 -1.39 -13.60
N GLN A 121 3.20 -0.58 -12.86
CA GLN A 121 4.63 -0.78 -12.60
C GLN A 121 4.90 -1.62 -11.35
N LEU A 122 3.86 -2.00 -10.60
CA LEU A 122 4.02 -2.94 -9.49
C LEU A 122 4.53 -4.29 -10.03
N PRO A 123 5.32 -5.03 -9.22
CA PRO A 123 5.78 -6.36 -9.61
C PRO A 123 4.60 -7.32 -9.75
N ALA A 124 4.89 -8.59 -10.06
CA ALA A 124 3.87 -9.62 -9.99
C ALA A 124 3.25 -9.68 -8.58
N LEU A 125 1.93 -9.48 -8.54
CA LEU A 125 1.10 -9.53 -7.35
C LEU A 125 0.10 -10.68 -7.48
N SER A 126 -0.10 -11.44 -6.40
CA SER A 126 -1.03 -12.58 -6.35
C SER A 126 -2.06 -12.39 -5.25
N ARG A 127 -3.24 -12.98 -5.44
CA ARG A 127 -4.19 -13.14 -4.34
C ARG A 127 -3.72 -14.27 -3.44
N ALA A 128 -4.00 -14.14 -2.14
CA ALA A 128 -3.72 -15.22 -1.20
C ALA A 128 -4.53 -16.48 -1.55
N ALA A 129 -3.82 -17.61 -1.65
CA ALA A 129 -4.43 -18.92 -1.54
C ALA A 129 -4.64 -19.25 -0.04
N ASP A 130 -5.34 -20.35 0.26
CA ASP A 130 -5.58 -20.77 1.65
C ASP A 130 -4.30 -20.87 2.52
N PRO A 131 -3.17 -21.43 2.04
CA PRO A 131 -1.92 -21.45 2.81
C PRO A 131 -1.37 -20.06 3.14
N ASP A 132 -1.66 -19.06 2.30
CA ASP A 132 -1.16 -17.69 2.47
C ASP A 132 -1.99 -16.87 3.45
N ARG A 133 -3.13 -17.37 3.93
CA ARG A 133 -4.05 -16.59 4.78
C ARG A 133 -3.40 -16.09 6.07
N ALA A 134 -2.58 -16.93 6.71
CA ALA A 134 -1.85 -16.53 7.91
C ALA A 134 -0.83 -15.42 7.63
N ARG A 135 -0.07 -15.55 6.53
CA ARG A 135 0.89 -14.55 6.05
C ARG A 135 0.21 -13.23 5.72
N LEU A 136 -0.90 -13.27 4.97
CA LEU A 136 -1.69 -12.09 4.62
C LEU A 136 -2.23 -11.40 5.87
N SER A 137 -2.82 -12.16 6.79
CA SER A 137 -3.36 -11.62 8.04
C SER A 137 -2.27 -10.92 8.87
N ALA A 138 -1.09 -11.54 8.97
CA ALA A 138 0.05 -10.96 9.68
C ALA A 138 0.53 -9.65 9.03
N LEU A 139 0.76 -9.64 7.71
CA LEU A 139 1.20 -8.45 6.98
C LEU A 139 0.16 -7.32 7.02
N LEU A 140 -1.12 -7.64 6.85
CA LEU A 140 -2.20 -6.65 6.92
C LEU A 140 -2.33 -6.09 8.33
N GLY A 141 -2.24 -6.93 9.37
CA GLY A 141 -2.25 -6.50 10.76
C GLY A 141 -1.07 -5.59 11.07
N ASP A 142 0.14 -5.94 10.61
CA ASP A 142 1.34 -5.11 10.75
C ASP A 142 1.18 -3.75 10.04
N LEU A 143 0.70 -3.75 8.80
CA LEU A 143 0.40 -2.53 8.05
C LEU A 143 -0.58 -1.63 8.82
N LEU A 144 -1.72 -2.17 9.26
CA LEU A 144 -2.74 -1.40 9.96
C LEU A 144 -2.21 -0.82 11.28
N ARG A 145 -1.41 -1.57 12.04
CA ARG A 145 -0.76 -1.05 13.25
C ARG A 145 0.20 0.10 12.95
N ARG A 146 0.90 0.08 11.82
CA ARG A 146 1.77 1.19 11.40
C ARG A 146 0.97 2.43 11.00
N VAL A 147 -0.15 2.26 10.31
CA VAL A 147 -1.06 3.37 10.01
C VAL A 147 -1.54 4.01 11.32
N VAL A 148 -2.02 3.20 12.26
CA VAL A 148 -2.48 3.68 13.58
C VAL A 148 -1.34 4.38 14.35
N ALA A 149 -0.14 3.81 14.35
CA ALA A 149 1.02 4.42 15.01
C ALA A 149 1.38 5.79 14.40
N TYR A 150 1.34 5.91 13.07
CA TYR A 150 1.53 7.20 12.40
C TYR A 150 0.47 8.20 12.82
N GLU A 151 -0.82 7.83 12.78
CA GLU A 151 -1.91 8.75 13.14
C GLU A 151 -1.79 9.24 14.59
N HIS A 152 -1.42 8.38 15.54
CA HIS A 152 -1.22 8.80 16.93
C HIS A 152 -0.13 9.84 17.11
N VAL A 153 0.98 9.73 16.38
CA VAL A 153 2.06 10.71 16.47
C VAL A 153 1.70 11.97 15.69
N ALA A 154 1.14 11.81 14.48
CA ALA A 154 0.74 12.93 13.64
C ALA A 154 -0.36 13.79 14.28
N ASP A 155 -1.30 13.19 15.00
CA ASP A 155 -2.36 13.92 15.73
C ASP A 155 -1.80 14.87 16.79
N ALA A 156 -0.64 14.57 17.40
CA ALA A 156 -0.01 15.46 18.35
C ALA A 156 0.62 16.70 17.67
N ASP A 157 0.93 16.60 16.38
CA ASP A 157 1.59 17.62 15.57
C ASP A 157 0.64 18.33 14.59
N ARG A 158 -0.65 17.96 14.57
CA ARG A 158 -1.70 18.53 13.69
C ARG A 158 -2.27 19.82 14.24
#